data_AF-A0A1S3PE28-F1
#
_entry.id   AF-A0A1S3PE28-F1
#
_cell.length_a   1.000
_cell.length_b   1.000
_cell.length_c   1.000
_cell.angle_alpha   90.00
_cell.angle_beta   90.00
_cell.angle_gamma   90.00
#
_symmetry.space_group_name_H-M   'P 1'
#
loop_
_entity.id
_entity.type
_entity.pdbx_description
1 polymer ?
#
loop_
_entity_poly.entity_id
_entity_poly.type
_entity_poly.pdbx_seq_one_letter_code
_entity_poly.pdbx_strand_id
1 'polypeptide(L)'
;MAWWSVCLSSLSQGLVVVWELQLERRGRPERVSVSWEHRGQTVTSLCWDTAALRVFAGDKGGKVSFLRAGSSKLGKGSAFVIFPVQTITTVDSRVVQLGYLDGRLLVSSLSRCYLCDTEREKFWRVGNKERDGEYGACFFPLSRGVTAGQPPLLYCARPGSRVWEASFSGDVLSTHQFKQLLAIPPVPLISYRSEPHYNPAQKSSQSIAFPRLLYFGDQNLLTWTDSAIYVFTPQSGQVLLWTEVKDVVEIAVYRNELFCLHGDGHMSHLSLLSVERCVDRLLRREAWSLATTVCVMFQHAIAPSRVRLLLQNFFPPPKPCPQITLRVF
;
A
#
# COMPACT_ATOMS: atom_id res chain seq x y z
N MET A 1 23.13 1.83 12.76
CA MET A 1 21.77 1.30 12.59
C MET A 1 21.84 0.49 11.31
N ALA A 2 22.10 -0.82 11.43
CA ALA A 2 22.41 -1.66 10.27
C ALA A 2 21.15 -1.79 9.41
N TRP A 3 21.23 -1.31 8.17
CA TRP A 3 20.16 -1.49 7.19
C TRP A 3 20.24 -2.93 6.70
N TRP A 4 19.60 -3.85 7.42
CA TRP A 4 19.48 -5.24 7.00
C TRP A 4 18.63 -5.26 5.74
N SER A 5 19.28 -5.42 4.59
CA SER A 5 18.57 -5.73 3.37
C SER A 5 18.34 -7.23 3.41
N VAL A 6 17.14 -7.64 3.83
CA VAL A 6 16.78 -9.05 3.88
C VAL A 6 15.90 -9.36 2.69
N CYS A 7 16.37 -10.23 1.81
CA CYS A 7 15.60 -10.64 0.64
C CYS A 7 14.81 -11.91 0.95
N LEU A 8 13.58 -11.97 0.45
CA LEU A 8 12.73 -13.14 0.55
C LEU A 8 12.48 -13.69 -0.84
N SER A 9 12.74 -14.98 -1.00
CA SER A 9 12.30 -15.72 -2.18
C SER A 9 11.32 -16.79 -1.74
N SER A 10 10.16 -16.83 -2.37
CA SER A 10 9.28 -17.98 -2.32
C SER A 10 9.27 -18.71 -3.64
N LEU A 11 9.58 -20.00 -3.63
CA LEU A 11 9.53 -20.82 -4.84
C LEU A 11 8.12 -21.41 -5.02
N SER A 12 7.75 -21.74 -6.24
CA SER A 12 6.47 -22.41 -6.56
C SER A 12 6.24 -23.71 -5.77
N GLN A 13 7.31 -24.28 -5.21
CA GLN A 13 7.30 -25.47 -4.36
C GLN A 13 6.94 -25.20 -2.88
N GLY A 14 6.77 -23.93 -2.47
CA GLY A 14 6.41 -23.56 -1.10
C GLY A 14 7.58 -23.40 -0.14
N LEU A 15 8.78 -23.16 -0.67
CA LEU A 15 9.97 -22.85 0.12
C LEU A 15 9.99 -21.36 0.46
N VAL A 16 10.24 -20.99 1.72
CA VAL A 16 10.50 -19.59 2.13
C VAL A 16 11.95 -19.49 2.58
N VAL A 17 12.72 -18.59 1.99
CA VAL A 17 14.15 -18.41 2.30
C VAL A 17 14.42 -16.96 2.69
N VAL A 18 15.21 -16.79 3.75
CA VAL A 18 15.65 -15.50 4.27
C VAL A 18 17.13 -15.31 3.98
N TRP A 19 17.46 -14.23 3.29
CA TRP A 19 18.83 -13.89 2.89
C TRP A 19 19.30 -12.60 3.55
N GLU A 20 20.42 -12.64 4.26
CA GLU A 20 21.12 -11.43 4.73
C GLU A 20 21.99 -10.89 3.60
N LEU A 21 21.65 -9.71 3.10
CA LEU A 21 22.45 -9.03 2.09
C LEU A 21 23.53 -8.23 2.83
N GLN A 22 24.78 -8.66 2.70
CA GLN A 22 25.98 -8.04 3.28
C GLN A 22 26.35 -6.71 2.57
N LEU A 23 25.38 -5.81 2.36
CA LEU A 23 25.52 -4.62 1.52
C LEU A 23 26.59 -3.65 2.02
N GLU A 24 26.62 -3.38 3.34
CA GLU A 24 27.62 -2.49 3.95
C GLU A 24 29.05 -3.00 3.73
N ARG A 25 29.23 -4.32 3.74
CA ARG A 25 30.52 -4.98 3.55
C ARG A 25 30.79 -5.36 2.09
N ARG A 26 29.85 -5.06 1.17
CA ARG A 26 29.85 -5.54 -0.23
C ARG A 26 30.12 -7.05 -0.32
N GLY A 27 29.66 -7.81 0.67
CA GLY A 27 29.85 -9.25 0.75
C GLY A 27 28.83 -10.00 -0.11
N ARG A 28 29.04 -11.31 -0.26
CA ARG A 28 28.03 -12.18 -0.88
C ARG A 28 26.80 -12.29 0.04
N PRO A 29 25.59 -12.36 -0.51
CA PRO A 29 24.39 -12.71 0.24
C PRO A 29 24.57 -14.03 1.00
N GLU A 30 24.18 -14.05 2.27
CA GLU A 30 24.22 -15.25 3.10
C GLU A 30 22.80 -15.72 3.42
N ARG A 31 22.58 -17.02 3.31
CA ARG A 31 21.29 -17.62 3.64
C ARG A 31 21.19 -17.81 5.14
N VAL A 32 20.29 -17.07 5.79
CA VAL A 32 20.14 -17.07 7.25
C VAL A 32 19.20 -18.18 7.69
N SER A 33 18.06 -18.33 7.02
CA SER A 33 17.06 -19.31 7.42
C SER A 33 16.19 -19.77 6.25
N VAL A 34 15.61 -20.96 6.40
CA VAL A 34 14.80 -21.64 5.38
C VAL A 34 13.61 -22.31 6.08
N SER A 35 12.42 -22.18 5.50
CA SER A 35 11.22 -22.87 5.93
C SER A 35 10.60 -23.68 4.79
N TRP A 36 10.15 -24.88 5.13
CA TRP A 36 9.43 -25.82 4.26
C TRP A 36 7.96 -25.97 4.65
N GLU A 37 7.44 -25.09 5.51
CA GLU A 37 6.10 -25.23 6.11
C GLU A 37 4.97 -25.16 5.07
N HIS A 38 5.24 -24.50 3.94
CA HIS A 38 4.31 -24.36 2.82
C HIS A 38 4.59 -25.37 1.70
N ARG A 39 5.41 -26.40 1.93
CA ARG A 39 5.80 -27.38 0.89
C ARG A 39 4.57 -27.95 0.17
N GLY A 40 4.59 -27.87 -1.16
CA GLY A 40 3.48 -28.32 -2.01
C GLY A 40 2.36 -27.28 -2.20
N GLN A 41 2.45 -26.12 -1.56
CA GLN A 41 1.57 -24.98 -1.75
C GLN A 41 2.34 -23.77 -2.25
N THR A 42 1.73 -22.98 -3.13
CA THR A 42 2.31 -21.72 -3.58
C THR A 42 2.17 -20.68 -2.48
N VAL A 43 3.28 -20.08 -2.06
CA VAL A 43 3.27 -18.90 -1.17
C VAL A 43 2.73 -17.71 -1.96
N THR A 44 1.81 -16.98 -1.35
CA THR A 44 1.02 -15.93 -2.01
C THR A 44 1.19 -14.57 -1.36
N SER A 45 1.64 -14.52 -0.10
CA SER A 45 1.94 -13.27 0.57
C SER A 45 3.07 -13.46 1.58
N LEU A 46 3.90 -12.43 1.69
CA LEU A 46 4.97 -12.33 2.67
C LEU A 46 4.88 -10.97 3.37
N CYS A 47 5.23 -10.92 4.65
CA CYS A 47 5.28 -9.66 5.41
C CYS A 47 6.32 -9.76 6.53
N TRP A 48 7.11 -8.72 6.73
CA TRP A 48 8.03 -8.60 7.86
C TRP A 48 7.31 -8.08 9.10
N ASP A 49 7.78 -8.47 10.29
CA ASP A 49 7.44 -7.71 11.49
C ASP A 49 8.15 -6.34 11.53
N THR A 50 7.67 -5.44 12.40
CA THR A 50 8.20 -4.08 12.53
C THR A 50 9.70 -4.05 12.89
N ALA A 51 10.17 -5.07 13.60
CA ALA A 51 11.57 -5.19 14.01
C ALA A 51 12.48 -5.84 12.95
N ALA A 52 11.91 -6.30 11.82
CA ALA A 52 12.59 -7.09 10.79
C ALA A 52 13.31 -8.35 11.34
N LEU A 53 12.72 -8.98 12.36
CA LEU A 53 13.22 -10.19 13.01
C LEU A 53 12.41 -11.43 12.61
N ARG A 54 11.16 -11.25 12.19
CA ARG A 54 10.28 -12.34 11.74
C ARG A 54 9.67 -12.04 10.39
N VAL A 55 9.54 -13.10 9.61
CA VAL A 55 8.83 -13.11 8.33
C VAL A 55 7.59 -13.95 8.49
N PHE A 56 6.44 -13.39 8.15
CA PHE A 56 5.20 -14.11 8.02
C PHE A 56 4.99 -14.51 6.57
N ALA A 57 4.52 -15.74 6.36
CA ALA A 57 4.21 -16.30 5.05
C ALA A 57 2.81 -16.88 5.04
N GLY A 58 2.07 -16.59 3.97
CA GLY A 58 0.73 -17.08 3.71
C GLY A 58 0.67 -17.78 2.35
N ASP A 59 -0.05 -18.90 2.25
CA ASP A 59 -0.12 -19.68 1.03
C ASP A 59 -1.53 -19.78 0.41
N LYS A 60 -1.59 -20.45 -0.75
CA LYS A 60 -2.82 -20.74 -1.49
C LYS A 60 -3.81 -21.63 -0.72
N GLY A 61 -3.33 -22.45 0.21
CA GLY A 61 -4.16 -23.29 1.07
C GLY A 61 -4.71 -22.57 2.29
N GLY A 62 -4.31 -21.31 2.54
CA GLY A 62 -4.72 -20.55 3.71
C GLY A 62 -3.82 -20.74 4.92
N LYS A 63 -2.73 -21.52 4.83
CA LYS A 63 -1.80 -21.68 5.96
C LYS A 63 -1.01 -20.38 6.14
N VAL A 64 -0.88 -19.93 7.39
CA VAL A 64 -0.05 -18.80 7.79
C VAL A 64 0.99 -19.26 8.80
N SER A 65 2.27 -19.05 8.50
CA SER A 65 3.40 -19.39 9.38
C SER A 65 4.33 -18.20 9.55
N PHE A 66 5.25 -18.27 10.52
CA PHE A 66 6.39 -17.37 10.57
C PHE A 66 7.72 -18.09 10.67
N LEU A 67 8.75 -17.42 10.17
CA LEU A 67 10.15 -17.81 10.24
C LEU A 67 10.95 -16.67 10.88
N ARG A 68 11.86 -16.99 11.81
CA ARG A 68 12.79 -15.99 12.36
C ARG A 68 13.95 -15.75 11.39
N ALA A 69 14.27 -14.48 11.18
CA ALA A 69 15.55 -14.05 10.64
C ALA A 69 16.55 -14.03 11.80
N GLY A 70 17.49 -14.99 11.83
CA GLY A 70 18.47 -15.09 12.90
C GLY A 70 19.40 -13.86 12.98
N SER A 71 19.91 -13.57 14.17
CA SER A 71 20.97 -12.56 14.39
C SER A 71 22.34 -13.22 14.28
N SER A 72 23.21 -12.71 13.41
CA SER A 72 24.61 -13.13 13.24
C SER A 72 25.52 -12.85 14.46
N LYS A 73 24.96 -12.46 15.62
CA LYS A 73 25.70 -12.29 16.89
C LYS A 73 25.84 -13.57 17.73
N LEU A 74 25.32 -14.72 17.28
CA LEU A 74 25.79 -15.98 17.84
C LEU A 74 27.17 -16.28 17.24
N GLY A 75 28.20 -16.07 18.06
CA GLY A 75 29.60 -16.15 17.66
C GLY A 75 29.96 -17.42 16.89
N LYS A 76 31.05 -17.32 16.12
CA LYS A 76 31.73 -18.44 15.46
C LYS A 76 31.87 -19.60 16.47
N GLY A 77 30.97 -20.59 16.39
CA GLY A 77 30.94 -21.69 17.35
C GLY A 77 29.56 -22.27 17.66
N SER A 78 28.45 -21.58 17.35
CA SER A 78 27.13 -22.17 17.57
C SER A 78 26.69 -23.03 16.39
N ALA A 79 26.71 -24.34 16.58
CA ALA A 79 25.98 -25.30 15.77
C ALA A 79 24.53 -24.84 15.52
N PHE A 80 24.02 -25.17 14.33
CA PHE A 80 22.63 -25.09 13.85
C PHE A 80 21.58 -24.84 14.94
N VAL A 81 21.35 -23.57 15.29
CA VAL A 81 20.16 -23.20 16.06
C VAL A 81 19.01 -23.17 15.06
N ILE A 82 18.32 -24.30 14.92
CA ILE A 82 17.06 -24.38 14.20
C ILE A 82 16.05 -23.56 15.01
N PHE A 83 15.81 -22.32 14.57
CA PHE A 83 14.72 -21.54 15.14
C PHE A 83 13.40 -22.20 14.74
N PRO A 84 12.49 -22.50 15.69
CA PRO A 84 11.23 -23.15 15.37
C PRO A 84 10.43 -22.27 14.40
N VAL A 85 10.17 -22.80 13.21
CA VAL A 85 9.10 -22.31 12.34
C VAL A 85 7.80 -22.70 13.03
N GLN A 86 6.89 -21.75 13.23
CA GLN A 86 5.63 -22.02 13.91
C GLN A 86 4.47 -21.58 13.02
N THR A 87 3.56 -22.53 12.79
CA THR A 87 2.26 -22.24 12.17
C THR A 87 1.44 -21.41 13.14
N ILE A 88 0.99 -20.25 12.69
CA ILE A 88 0.17 -19.34 13.49
C ILE A 88 -1.28 -19.77 13.40
N THR A 89 -1.76 -19.97 12.18
CA THR A 89 -3.14 -20.32 11.92
C THR A 89 -3.31 -20.89 10.50
N THR A 90 -4.48 -21.46 10.24
CA THR A 90 -4.93 -21.80 8.89
C THR A 90 -6.27 -21.11 8.69
N VAL A 91 -6.33 -20.21 7.71
CA VAL A 91 -7.56 -19.53 7.32
C VAL A 91 -8.35 -20.37 6.30
N ASP A 92 -9.55 -19.93 6.03
CA ASP A 92 -10.58 -20.61 5.25
C ASP A 92 -10.32 -20.68 3.74
N SER A 93 -9.45 -19.82 3.21
CA SER A 93 -9.15 -19.74 1.77
C SER A 93 -7.76 -19.15 1.52
N ARG A 94 -7.34 -19.11 0.25
CA ARG A 94 -6.05 -18.53 -0.18
C ARG A 94 -5.79 -17.18 0.47
N VAL A 95 -4.58 -17.00 1.00
CA VAL A 95 -4.11 -15.70 1.49
C VAL A 95 -3.88 -14.76 0.31
N VAL A 96 -4.40 -13.53 0.42
CA VAL A 96 -4.27 -12.46 -0.59
C VAL A 96 -3.22 -11.44 -0.15
N GLN A 97 -3.24 -11.06 1.13
CA GLN A 97 -2.32 -10.07 1.67
C GLN A 97 -2.12 -10.28 3.17
N LEU A 98 -0.88 -10.12 3.61
CA LEU A 98 -0.49 -10.04 5.02
C LEU A 98 -0.06 -8.61 5.34
N GLY A 99 -0.33 -8.17 6.57
CA GLY A 99 0.20 -6.93 7.13
C GLY A 99 0.57 -7.13 8.59
N TYR A 100 1.58 -6.42 9.07
CA TYR A 100 1.99 -6.48 10.47
C TYR A 100 2.12 -5.08 11.05
N LEU A 101 1.61 -4.88 12.27
CA LEU A 101 1.78 -3.66 13.05
C LEU A 101 1.70 -3.98 14.54
N ASP A 102 2.69 -3.55 15.31
CA ASP A 102 2.69 -3.53 16.78
C ASP A 102 2.15 -4.82 17.44
N GLY A 103 2.76 -5.96 17.14
CA GLY A 103 2.39 -7.25 17.74
C GLY A 103 1.22 -7.95 17.04
N ARG A 104 0.61 -7.33 16.03
CA ARG A 104 -0.60 -7.84 15.37
C ARG A 104 -0.35 -8.15 13.90
N LEU A 105 -0.89 -9.28 13.48
CA LEU A 105 -0.87 -9.75 12.11
C LEU A 105 -2.27 -9.65 11.51
N LEU A 106 -2.39 -8.94 10.39
CA LEU A 106 -3.58 -8.86 9.56
C LEU A 106 -3.48 -9.89 8.44
N VAL A 107 -4.49 -10.74 8.31
CA VAL A 107 -4.56 -11.79 7.29
C VAL A 107 -5.80 -11.56 6.43
N SER A 108 -5.56 -11.16 5.18
CA SER A 108 -6.59 -11.00 4.16
C SER A 108 -6.68 -12.29 3.33
N SER A 109 -7.79 -13.03 3.35
CA SER A 109 -8.04 -14.21 2.51
C SER A 109 -8.98 -13.87 1.34
N LEU A 110 -9.36 -14.83 0.47
CA LEU A 110 -10.35 -14.59 -0.58
C LEU A 110 -11.75 -14.29 -0.02
N SER A 111 -12.07 -14.89 1.12
CA SER A 111 -13.42 -14.93 1.68
C SER A 111 -13.60 -14.03 2.90
N ARG A 112 -12.54 -13.80 3.67
CA ARG A 112 -12.61 -13.12 4.98
C ARG A 112 -11.34 -12.31 5.26
N CYS A 113 -11.36 -11.51 6.33
CA CYS A 113 -10.20 -10.79 6.83
C CYS A 113 -10.11 -11.05 8.34
N TYR A 114 -8.90 -11.32 8.82
CA TYR A 114 -8.63 -11.73 10.19
C TYR A 114 -7.58 -10.84 10.81
N LEU A 115 -7.75 -10.52 12.09
CA LEU A 115 -6.76 -9.87 12.91
C LEU A 115 -6.28 -10.88 13.96
N CYS A 116 -4.97 -11.05 14.05
CA CYS A 116 -4.31 -11.91 15.01
C CYS A 116 -3.42 -11.07 15.92
N ASP A 117 -3.60 -11.17 17.23
CA ASP A 117 -2.61 -10.71 18.20
C ASP A 117 -1.58 -11.83 18.37
N THR A 118 -0.36 -11.59 17.90
CA THR A 118 0.72 -12.60 17.88
C THR A 118 1.38 -12.79 19.24
N GLU A 119 1.14 -11.90 20.20
CA GLU A 119 1.67 -12.01 21.56
C GLU A 119 0.70 -12.72 22.48
N ARG A 120 -0.61 -12.46 22.31
CA ARG A 120 -1.68 -13.04 23.12
C ARG A 120 -2.36 -14.24 22.48
N GLU A 121 -1.96 -14.60 21.26
CA GLU A 121 -2.53 -15.69 20.45
C GLU A 121 -4.06 -15.58 20.30
N LYS A 122 -4.56 -14.34 20.18
CA LYS A 122 -5.99 -14.07 19.99
C LYS A 122 -6.30 -13.78 18.54
N PHE A 123 -7.43 -14.32 18.08
CA PHE A 123 -7.87 -14.20 16.70
C PHE A 123 -9.26 -13.59 16.63
N TRP A 124 -9.40 -12.57 15.79
CA TRP A 124 -10.67 -11.92 15.50
C TRP A 124 -10.95 -11.98 14.01
N ARG A 125 -12.22 -12.18 13.67
CA ARG A 125 -12.70 -11.94 12.31
C ARG A 125 -13.05 -10.46 12.19
N VAL A 126 -12.59 -9.82 11.12
CA VAL A 126 -12.96 -8.42 10.81
C VAL A 126 -14.34 -8.40 10.15
N GLY A 127 -15.33 -7.97 10.94
CA GLY A 127 -16.73 -7.95 10.58
C GLY A 127 -17.34 -9.35 10.38
N ASN A 128 -18.63 -9.37 10.03
CA ASN A 128 -19.40 -10.61 9.92
C ASN A 128 -19.75 -11.02 8.48
N LYS A 129 -19.67 -10.10 7.52
CA LYS A 129 -19.99 -10.38 6.12
C LYS A 129 -18.77 -10.93 5.39
N GLU A 130 -18.97 -12.05 4.72
CA GLU A 130 -18.00 -12.61 3.79
C GLU A 130 -17.85 -11.77 2.53
N ARG A 131 -16.80 -12.05 1.78
CA ARG A 131 -16.51 -11.53 0.46
C ARG A 131 -16.16 -12.70 -0.45
N ASP A 132 -16.08 -12.43 -1.74
CA ASP A 132 -15.63 -13.41 -2.72
C ASP A 132 -14.73 -12.69 -3.72
N GLY A 133 -13.44 -13.01 -3.69
CA GLY A 133 -12.42 -12.44 -4.58
C GLY A 133 -11.20 -11.88 -3.86
N GLU A 134 -10.24 -11.41 -4.66
CA GLU A 134 -9.02 -10.80 -4.15
C GLU A 134 -9.32 -9.39 -3.65
N TYR A 135 -9.24 -9.20 -2.34
CA TYR A 135 -9.29 -7.89 -1.71
C TYR A 135 -8.17 -7.75 -0.67
N GLY A 136 -7.57 -6.57 -0.64
CA GLY A 136 -6.48 -6.23 0.25
C GLY A 136 -6.95 -5.77 1.62
N ALA A 137 -6.01 -5.72 2.56
CA ALA A 137 -6.22 -5.11 3.86
C ALA A 137 -4.89 -4.57 4.39
N CYS A 138 -4.95 -3.44 5.10
CA CYS A 138 -3.76 -2.87 5.74
C CYS A 138 -4.10 -2.21 7.08
N PHE A 139 -3.10 -2.10 7.92
CA PHE A 139 -3.16 -1.21 9.07
C PHE A 139 -3.04 0.25 8.63
N PHE A 140 -3.62 1.14 9.41
CA PHE A 140 -3.52 2.57 9.24
C PHE A 140 -2.94 3.17 10.52
N PRO A 141 -1.60 3.29 10.62
CA PRO A 141 -0.95 3.83 11.79
C PRO A 141 -1.37 5.28 11.98
N LEU A 142 -1.67 5.64 13.23
CA LEU A 142 -2.04 7.00 13.56
C LEU A 142 -0.79 7.90 13.51
N SER A 143 -0.82 8.95 12.69
CA SER A 143 0.25 9.94 12.66
C SER A 143 0.37 10.64 14.03
N ARG A 144 1.58 10.62 14.61
CA ARG A 144 1.91 11.03 16.00
C ARG A 144 1.66 12.51 16.38
N GLY A 145 0.86 13.27 15.63
CA GLY A 145 0.72 14.72 15.82
C GLY A 145 -0.70 15.29 15.84
N VAL A 146 -1.70 14.61 15.27
CA VAL A 146 -3.03 15.25 15.03
C VAL A 146 -4.15 14.59 15.84
N THR A 147 -3.96 13.38 16.35
CA THR A 147 -5.00 12.60 17.05
C THR A 147 -4.41 11.74 18.17
N ALA A 148 -3.57 12.33 19.03
CA ALA A 148 -3.09 11.65 20.24
C ALA A 148 -4.28 11.16 21.08
N GLY A 149 -4.59 9.85 21.02
CA GLY A 149 -5.68 9.22 21.76
C GLY A 149 -6.73 8.45 20.94
N GLN A 150 -6.74 8.53 19.60
CA GLN A 150 -7.64 7.66 18.82
C GLN A 150 -7.07 6.23 18.72
N PRO A 151 -7.90 5.19 18.81
CA PRO A 151 -7.43 3.81 18.67
C PRO A 151 -6.91 3.57 17.25
N PRO A 152 -5.88 2.72 17.08
CA PRO A 152 -5.39 2.37 15.75
C PRO A 152 -6.49 1.67 14.95
N LEU A 153 -6.48 1.89 13.63
CA LEU A 153 -7.51 1.40 12.71
C LEU A 153 -6.89 0.49 11.65
N LEU A 154 -7.73 -0.37 11.09
CA LEU A 154 -7.40 -1.16 9.92
C LEU A 154 -8.45 -0.96 8.84
N TYR A 155 -8.03 -1.10 7.59
CA TYR A 155 -8.90 -1.01 6.43
C TYR A 155 -8.91 -2.32 5.66
N CYS A 156 -10.09 -2.76 5.24
CA CYS A 156 -10.29 -3.99 4.50
C CYS A 156 -11.19 -3.74 3.29
N ALA A 157 -10.67 -4.04 2.10
CA ALA A 157 -11.42 -3.88 0.86
C ALA A 157 -12.55 -4.91 0.72
N ARG A 158 -13.62 -4.49 0.04
CA ARG A 158 -14.87 -5.25 -0.11
C ARG A 158 -15.44 -5.07 -1.52
N PRO A 159 -16.30 -6.01 -1.97
CA PRO A 159 -16.96 -5.93 -3.28
C PRO A 159 -17.68 -4.60 -3.51
N GLY A 160 -17.63 -4.12 -4.76
CA GLY A 160 -18.28 -2.88 -5.20
C GLY A 160 -17.50 -1.60 -4.89
N SER A 161 -16.16 -1.66 -4.89
CA SER A 161 -15.27 -0.54 -4.55
C SER A 161 -15.55 0.02 -3.16
N ARG A 162 -15.74 -0.89 -2.21
CA ARG A 162 -15.98 -0.55 -0.80
C ARG A 162 -14.75 -0.83 0.02
N VAL A 163 -14.57 -0.07 1.10
CA VAL A 163 -13.55 -0.33 2.10
C VAL A 163 -14.19 -0.21 3.48
N TRP A 164 -14.03 -1.24 4.29
CA TRP A 164 -14.40 -1.18 5.71
C TRP A 164 -13.27 -0.56 6.50
N GLU A 165 -13.64 0.35 7.38
CA GLU A 165 -12.81 0.80 8.49
C GLU A 165 -13.20 -0.02 9.72
N ALA A 166 -12.22 -0.59 10.40
CA ALA A 166 -12.46 -1.46 11.53
C ALA A 166 -11.51 -1.19 12.69
N SER A 167 -11.99 -1.51 13.88
CA SER A 167 -11.21 -1.45 15.11
C SER A 167 -10.25 -2.64 15.22
N PHE A 168 -9.36 -2.56 16.21
CA PHE A 168 -8.44 -3.62 16.58
C PHE A 168 -9.09 -4.76 17.41
N SER A 169 -10.42 -4.73 17.57
CA SER A 169 -11.24 -5.86 18.04
C SER A 169 -11.96 -6.58 16.89
N GLY A 170 -11.82 -6.11 15.65
CA GLY A 170 -12.48 -6.68 14.47
C GLY A 170 -13.86 -6.10 14.18
N ASP A 171 -14.30 -5.09 14.93
CA ASP A 171 -15.60 -4.45 14.73
C ASP A 171 -15.53 -3.47 13.55
N VAL A 172 -16.53 -3.53 12.65
CA VAL A 172 -16.63 -2.60 11.52
C VAL A 172 -17.22 -1.29 12.01
N LEU A 173 -16.45 -0.21 11.90
CA LEU A 173 -16.83 1.13 12.34
C LEU A 173 -17.54 1.89 11.22
N SER A 174 -17.04 1.80 9.98
CA SER A 174 -17.59 2.51 8.84
C SER A 174 -17.41 1.75 7.52
N THR A 175 -18.20 2.09 6.50
CA THR A 175 -18.08 1.56 5.14
C THR A 175 -17.92 2.70 4.15
N HIS A 176 -16.70 2.87 3.65
CA HIS A 176 -16.37 3.81 2.59
C HIS A 176 -16.80 3.27 1.23
N GLN A 177 -17.51 4.06 0.42
CA GLN A 177 -18.04 3.64 -0.88
C GLN A 177 -17.46 4.51 -2.01
N PHE A 178 -16.48 3.97 -2.75
CA PHE A 178 -15.72 4.74 -3.73
C PHE A 178 -16.25 4.63 -5.17
N LYS A 179 -17.18 3.71 -5.47
CA LYS A 179 -17.68 3.47 -6.85
C LYS A 179 -18.07 4.75 -7.58
N GLN A 180 -18.87 5.60 -6.95
CA GLN A 180 -19.30 6.88 -7.53
C GLN A 180 -18.20 7.96 -7.45
N LEU A 181 -17.37 7.93 -6.41
CA LEU A 181 -16.29 8.90 -6.21
C LEU A 181 -15.14 8.72 -7.22
N LEU A 182 -15.01 7.52 -7.80
CA LEU A 182 -14.09 7.23 -8.89
C LEU A 182 -14.54 7.81 -10.25
N ALA A 183 -15.71 8.44 -10.33
CA ALA A 183 -16.23 9.11 -11.52
C ALA A 183 -15.56 10.49 -11.79
N ILE A 184 -14.28 10.61 -11.47
CA ILE A 184 -13.43 11.78 -11.72
C ILE A 184 -12.45 11.46 -12.86
N PRO A 185 -11.97 12.45 -13.63
CA PRO A 185 -10.97 12.20 -14.66
C PRO A 185 -9.66 11.65 -14.08
N PRO A 186 -8.95 10.76 -14.82
CA PRO A 186 -7.62 10.33 -14.40
C PRO A 186 -6.68 11.51 -14.41
N VAL A 187 -5.74 11.46 -13.49
CA VAL A 187 -4.79 12.52 -13.32
C VAL A 187 -3.50 12.16 -14.05
N PRO A 188 -2.98 13.03 -14.95
CA PRO A 188 -1.86 12.67 -15.83
C PRO A 188 -0.55 12.50 -15.06
N LEU A 189 0.34 11.68 -15.60
CA LEU A 189 1.72 11.56 -15.13
C LEU A 189 2.50 12.77 -15.65
N ILE A 190 3.13 13.53 -14.74
CA ILE A 190 4.02 14.63 -15.12
C ILE A 190 5.43 14.08 -15.25
N SER A 191 6.00 14.11 -16.45
CA SER A 191 7.34 13.62 -16.78
C SER A 191 8.05 14.56 -17.75
N TYR A 192 9.38 14.58 -17.77
CA TYR A 192 10.15 15.30 -18.79
C TYR A 192 10.11 14.61 -20.16
N ARG A 193 9.64 13.35 -20.22
CA ARG A 193 9.68 12.55 -21.45
C ARG A 193 8.47 12.79 -22.36
N SER A 194 7.36 13.28 -21.82
CA SER A 194 6.12 13.45 -22.55
C SER A 194 5.31 14.61 -22.02
N GLU A 195 4.67 15.35 -22.92
CA GLU A 195 3.72 16.39 -22.51
C GLU A 195 2.50 15.75 -21.83
N PRO A 196 2.10 16.26 -20.65
CA PRO A 196 0.92 15.75 -19.97
C PRO A 196 -0.34 16.13 -20.77
N HIS A 197 -1.28 15.20 -20.88
CA HIS A 197 -2.59 15.46 -21.46
C HIS A 197 -3.66 15.27 -20.38
N TYR A 198 -4.32 16.36 -19.98
CA TYR A 198 -5.42 16.31 -19.02
C TYR A 198 -6.74 16.56 -19.72
N ASN A 199 -7.61 15.55 -19.69
CA ASN A 199 -8.99 15.69 -20.14
C ASN A 199 -9.91 15.80 -18.91
N PRO A 200 -10.44 17.00 -18.61
CA PRO A 200 -11.28 17.22 -17.42
C PRO A 200 -12.70 16.63 -17.55
N ALA A 201 -13.03 15.98 -18.68
CA ALA A 201 -14.34 15.39 -18.90
C ALA A 201 -14.70 14.39 -17.80
N GLN A 202 -15.95 14.50 -17.32
CA GLN A 202 -16.48 13.61 -16.31
C GLN A 202 -16.43 12.15 -16.81
N LYS A 203 -16.04 11.24 -15.91
CA LYS A 203 -15.97 9.80 -16.19
C LYS A 203 -17.18 9.09 -15.59
N SER A 204 -17.44 7.88 -16.07
CA SER A 204 -18.43 7.00 -15.46
C SER A 204 -17.93 6.47 -14.11
N SER A 205 -18.85 6.10 -13.23
CA SER A 205 -18.51 5.36 -12.00
C SER A 205 -17.74 4.08 -12.33
N GLN A 206 -16.79 3.71 -11.47
CA GLN A 206 -15.94 2.55 -11.69
C GLN A 206 -16.20 1.49 -10.61
N SER A 207 -16.28 0.22 -11.02
CA SER A 207 -16.48 -0.92 -10.11
C SER A 207 -15.23 -1.77 -10.09
N ILE A 208 -14.31 -1.42 -9.21
CA ILE A 208 -12.97 -1.95 -9.11
C ILE A 208 -12.84 -2.81 -7.85
N ALA A 209 -12.26 -4.00 -7.99
CA ALA A 209 -11.78 -4.77 -6.86
C ALA A 209 -10.47 -4.15 -6.38
N PHE A 210 -10.31 -3.91 -5.08
CA PHE A 210 -9.06 -3.38 -4.52
C PHE A 210 -8.22 -4.56 -3.99
N PRO A 211 -7.44 -5.26 -4.83
CA PRO A 211 -6.80 -6.54 -4.49
C PRO A 211 -5.72 -6.40 -3.42
N ARG A 212 -5.11 -5.21 -3.35
CA ARG A 212 -4.08 -4.84 -2.39
C ARG A 212 -4.44 -3.51 -1.78
N LEU A 213 -4.22 -3.35 -0.49
CA LEU A 213 -4.31 -2.05 0.18
C LEU A 213 -2.98 -1.78 0.87
N LEU A 214 -2.40 -0.60 0.65
CA LEU A 214 -1.20 -0.16 1.34
C LEU A 214 -1.47 1.18 2.02
N TYR A 215 -0.89 1.37 3.20
CA TYR A 215 -0.79 2.69 3.80
C TYR A 215 0.27 3.50 3.03
N PHE A 216 -0.07 4.74 2.68
CA PHE A 216 0.75 5.59 1.83
C PHE A 216 0.81 7.03 2.34
N GLY A 217 2.02 7.60 2.40
CA GLY A 217 2.25 8.93 2.95
C GLY A 217 1.85 9.02 4.42
N ASP A 218 1.16 10.10 4.79
CA ASP A 218 0.81 10.37 6.18
C ASP A 218 -0.63 10.00 6.54
N GLN A 219 -1.52 9.86 5.55
CA GLN A 219 -2.95 9.60 5.76
C GLN A 219 -3.69 8.96 4.56
N ASN A 220 -3.00 8.29 3.62
CA ASN A 220 -3.68 7.77 2.42
C ASN A 220 -3.68 6.24 2.35
N LEU A 221 -4.66 5.72 1.61
CA LEU A 221 -4.70 4.33 1.14
C LEU A 221 -4.31 4.29 -0.33
N LEU A 222 -3.48 3.32 -0.68
CA LEU A 222 -3.04 3.05 -2.05
C LEU A 222 -3.53 1.66 -2.47
N THR A 223 -4.04 1.57 -3.69
CA THR A 223 -4.34 0.31 -4.38
C THR A 223 -4.04 0.46 -5.86
N TRP A 224 -3.91 -0.65 -6.58
CA TRP A 224 -3.70 -0.64 -8.01
C TRP A 224 -4.40 -1.83 -8.67
N THR A 225 -4.52 -1.70 -9.97
CA THR A 225 -4.97 -2.71 -10.93
C THR A 225 -3.88 -2.87 -11.99
N ASP A 226 -4.12 -3.72 -12.97
CA ASP A 226 -3.29 -3.85 -14.16
C ASP A 226 -3.19 -2.57 -15.02
N SER A 227 -4.12 -1.63 -14.84
CA SER A 227 -4.31 -0.47 -15.72
C SER A 227 -4.17 0.88 -15.03
N ALA A 228 -4.24 0.91 -13.70
CA ALA A 228 -4.24 2.16 -12.95
C ALA A 228 -3.88 2.00 -11.47
N ILE A 229 -3.40 3.10 -10.90
CA ILE A 229 -3.12 3.30 -9.47
C ILE A 229 -4.18 4.24 -8.90
N TYR A 230 -4.63 3.98 -7.67
CA TYR A 230 -5.68 4.71 -6.97
C TYR A 230 -5.21 5.10 -5.58
N VAL A 231 -5.47 6.35 -5.19
CA VAL A 231 -5.14 6.88 -3.88
C VAL A 231 -6.37 7.49 -3.24
N PHE A 232 -6.66 7.09 -2.01
CA PHE A 232 -7.82 7.53 -1.23
C PHE A 232 -7.38 8.18 0.07
N THR A 233 -8.16 9.13 0.55
CA THR A 233 -8.04 9.69 1.90
C THR A 233 -9.25 9.22 2.69
N PRO A 234 -9.14 8.10 3.44
CA PRO A 234 -10.30 7.46 4.06
C PRO A 234 -10.95 8.34 5.14
N GLN A 235 -10.18 9.17 5.86
CA GLN A 235 -10.72 10.06 6.92
C GLN A 235 -11.78 11.04 6.38
N SER A 236 -11.58 11.54 5.17
CA SER A 236 -12.53 12.43 4.50
C SER A 236 -13.48 11.68 3.54
N GLY A 237 -13.31 10.37 3.39
CA GLY A 237 -14.06 9.55 2.44
C GLY A 237 -13.86 9.99 0.98
N GLN A 238 -12.69 10.51 0.62
CA GLN A 238 -12.42 11.09 -0.70
C GLN A 238 -11.45 10.24 -1.54
N VAL A 239 -11.62 10.31 -2.85
CA VAL A 239 -10.60 9.87 -3.82
C VAL A 239 -9.63 11.03 -3.99
N LEU A 240 -8.37 10.84 -3.59
CA LEU A 240 -7.33 11.85 -3.76
C LEU A 240 -7.00 12.00 -5.25
N LEU A 241 -6.71 10.87 -5.89
CA LEU A 241 -6.48 10.77 -7.33
C LEU A 241 -6.57 9.32 -7.78
N TRP A 242 -6.70 9.15 -9.08
CA TRP A 242 -6.32 7.90 -9.75
C TRP A 242 -5.67 8.22 -11.08
N THR A 243 -4.98 7.24 -11.64
CA THR A 243 -4.10 7.48 -12.75
C THR A 243 -3.78 6.22 -13.51
N GLU A 244 -3.74 6.33 -14.83
CA GLU A 244 -3.42 5.24 -15.72
C GLU A 244 -1.93 4.92 -15.66
N VAL A 245 -1.62 3.70 -15.23
CA VAL A 245 -0.28 3.10 -15.24
C VAL A 245 -0.49 1.64 -15.58
N LYS A 246 0.02 1.21 -16.72
CA LYS A 246 -0.23 -0.13 -17.25
C LYS A 246 0.79 -1.14 -16.75
N ASP A 247 0.35 -2.40 -16.72
CA ASP A 247 1.15 -3.59 -16.47
C ASP A 247 1.87 -3.58 -15.11
N VAL A 248 1.29 -2.89 -14.11
CA VAL A 248 1.84 -2.87 -12.75
C VAL A 248 1.57 -4.19 -12.05
N VAL A 249 2.64 -4.90 -11.69
CA VAL A 249 2.58 -6.18 -10.99
C VAL A 249 2.58 -5.98 -9.48
N GLU A 250 3.52 -5.18 -8.96
CA GLU A 250 3.67 -4.93 -7.54
C GLU A 250 4.14 -3.49 -7.30
N ILE A 251 3.72 -2.90 -6.19
CA ILE A 251 4.17 -1.58 -5.76
C ILE A 251 4.78 -1.67 -4.37
N ALA A 252 6.03 -1.23 -4.23
CA ALA A 252 6.64 -0.96 -2.94
C ALA A 252 6.52 0.53 -2.60
N VAL A 253 6.24 0.83 -1.33
CA VAL A 253 6.04 2.20 -0.84
C VAL A 253 7.16 2.58 0.12
N TYR A 254 7.75 3.74 -0.08
CA TYR A 254 8.65 4.37 0.89
C TYR A 254 8.29 5.84 1.07
N ARG A 255 7.73 6.19 2.24
CA ARG A 255 7.22 7.54 2.52
C ARG A 255 6.15 7.96 1.50
N ASN A 256 6.56 8.80 0.56
CA ASN A 256 5.78 9.43 -0.51
C ASN A 256 6.06 8.78 -1.88
N GLU A 257 7.07 7.92 -1.94
CA GLU A 257 7.58 7.31 -3.16
C GLU A 257 6.97 5.93 -3.39
N LEU A 258 6.66 5.65 -4.65
CA LEU A 258 6.15 4.39 -5.17
C LEU A 258 7.19 3.81 -6.13
N PHE A 259 7.59 2.57 -5.89
CA PHE A 259 8.44 1.80 -6.79
C PHE A 259 7.54 0.72 -7.41
N CYS A 260 7.21 0.88 -8.69
CA CYS A 260 6.30 -0.01 -9.40
C CYS A 260 7.11 -0.98 -10.26
N LEU A 261 6.94 -2.28 -10.01
CA LEU A 261 7.44 -3.34 -10.87
C LEU A 261 6.43 -3.62 -11.99
N HIS A 262 6.88 -3.59 -13.23
CA HIS A 262 6.04 -3.86 -14.39
C HIS A 262 6.20 -5.30 -14.91
N GLY A 263 5.24 -5.76 -15.70
CA GLY A 263 5.19 -7.14 -16.23
C GLY A 263 6.35 -7.51 -17.16
N ASP A 264 6.97 -6.52 -17.81
CA ASP A 264 8.18 -6.68 -18.63
C ASP A 264 9.49 -6.67 -17.81
N GLY A 265 9.38 -6.51 -16.49
CA GLY A 265 10.51 -6.48 -15.56
C GLY A 265 11.15 -5.10 -15.38
N HIS A 266 10.69 -4.05 -16.04
CA HIS A 266 11.19 -2.70 -15.73
C HIS A 266 10.58 -2.17 -14.42
N MET A 267 11.27 -1.21 -13.82
CA MET A 267 10.81 -0.54 -12.60
C MET A 267 10.58 0.95 -12.89
N SER A 268 9.40 1.46 -12.53
CA SER A 268 9.13 2.89 -12.54
C SER A 268 9.11 3.44 -11.11
N HIS A 269 9.55 4.70 -10.96
CA HIS A 269 9.56 5.41 -9.69
C HIS A 269 8.64 6.61 -9.79
N LEU A 270 7.64 6.68 -8.90
CA LEU A 270 6.64 7.75 -8.86
C LEU A 270 6.64 8.41 -7.48
N SER A 271 6.40 9.71 -7.42
CA SER A 271 6.22 10.43 -6.14
C SER A 271 4.89 11.18 -6.12
N LEU A 272 4.22 11.22 -4.96
CA LEU A 272 3.00 12.00 -4.72
C LEU A 272 3.34 13.39 -4.18
N LEU A 273 3.26 14.44 -5.00
CA LEU A 273 3.61 15.80 -4.58
C LEU A 273 2.42 16.75 -4.72
N SER A 274 2.38 17.82 -3.92
CA SER A 274 1.43 18.92 -4.19
C SER A 274 1.78 19.61 -5.51
N VAL A 275 0.77 20.22 -6.14
CA VAL A 275 0.96 20.98 -7.39
C VAL A 275 2.02 22.07 -7.21
N GLU A 276 2.00 22.79 -6.09
CA GLU A 276 3.00 23.81 -5.75
C GLU A 276 4.43 23.23 -5.72
N ARG A 277 4.62 22.09 -5.06
CA ARG A 277 5.93 21.42 -5.00
C ARG A 277 6.36 20.86 -6.36
N CYS A 278 5.40 20.42 -7.17
CA CYS A 278 5.70 20.01 -8.55
C CYS A 278 6.22 21.18 -9.37
N VAL A 279 5.51 22.31 -9.35
CA VAL A 279 5.91 23.53 -10.07
C VAL A 279 7.28 24.01 -9.57
N ASP A 280 7.50 24.12 -8.26
CA ASP A 280 8.82 24.52 -7.72
C ASP A 280 9.95 23.60 -8.20
N ARG A 281 9.75 22.27 -8.21
CA ARG A 281 10.75 21.32 -8.73
C ARG A 281 11.01 21.49 -10.22
N LEU A 282 9.98 21.74 -11.03
CA LEU A 282 10.12 21.95 -12.47
C LEU A 282 10.87 23.25 -12.77
N LEU A 283 10.56 24.33 -12.06
CA LEU A 283 11.24 25.63 -12.22
C LEU A 283 12.72 25.53 -11.83
N ARG A 284 13.07 24.84 -10.73
CA ARG A 284 14.47 24.61 -10.32
C ARG A 284 15.29 23.82 -11.34
N ARG A 285 14.63 23.05 -12.20
CA ARG A 285 15.25 22.27 -13.29
C ARG A 285 15.12 22.94 -14.65
N GLU A 286 14.73 24.22 -14.67
CA GLU A 286 14.57 25.02 -15.90
C GLU A 286 13.56 24.44 -16.90
N ALA A 287 12.62 23.59 -16.45
CA ALA A 287 11.57 23.01 -17.27
C ALA A 287 10.34 23.94 -17.33
N TRP A 288 10.56 25.18 -17.79
CA TRP A 288 9.58 26.28 -17.72
C TRP A 288 8.27 25.96 -18.45
N SER A 289 8.34 25.41 -19.66
CA SER A 289 7.16 25.05 -20.46
C SER A 289 6.27 24.01 -19.78
N LEU A 290 6.88 22.98 -19.20
CA LEU A 290 6.17 21.95 -18.44
C LEU A 290 5.58 22.52 -17.16
N ALA A 291 6.31 23.41 -16.45
CA ALA A 291 5.80 24.11 -15.28
C ALA A 291 4.56 24.96 -15.62
N THR A 292 4.60 25.74 -16.70
CA THR A 292 3.45 26.51 -17.19
C THR A 292 2.27 25.60 -17.52
N THR A 293 2.52 24.48 -18.21
CA THR A 293 1.48 23.50 -18.55
C THR A 293 0.79 22.96 -17.31
N VAL A 294 1.56 22.57 -16.28
CA VAL A 294 1.03 22.11 -14.98
C VAL A 294 0.22 23.22 -14.30
N CYS A 295 0.70 24.46 -14.33
CA CYS A 295 -0.02 25.59 -13.75
C CYS A 295 -1.39 25.81 -14.41
N VAL A 296 -1.46 25.71 -15.73
CA VAL A 296 -2.72 25.86 -16.48
C VAL A 296 -3.68 24.72 -16.16
N MET A 297 -3.20 23.47 -16.16
CA MET A 297 -4.02 22.29 -15.84
C MET A 297 -4.61 22.34 -14.43
N PHE A 298 -3.85 22.86 -13.46
CA PHE A 298 -4.21 22.86 -12.04
C PHE A 298 -4.34 24.26 -11.46
N GLN A 299 -4.77 25.23 -12.26
CA GLN A 299 -4.93 26.64 -11.85
C GLN A 299 -5.73 26.80 -10.54
N HIS A 300 -6.73 25.95 -10.32
CA HIS A 300 -7.59 25.96 -9.13
C HIS A 300 -6.87 25.58 -7.84
N ALA A 301 -5.78 24.82 -7.95
CA ALA A 301 -4.95 24.40 -6.83
C ALA A 301 -3.86 25.43 -6.48
N ILE A 302 -3.53 26.34 -7.42
CA ILE A 302 -2.45 27.33 -7.29
C ILE A 302 -2.99 28.72 -6.94
N ALA A 303 -4.22 29.05 -7.38
CA ALA A 303 -4.78 30.38 -7.17
C ALA A 303 -5.00 30.69 -5.66
N PRO A 304 -4.49 31.83 -5.14
CA PRO A 304 -4.66 32.20 -3.74
C PRO A 304 -6.13 32.44 -3.39
N SER A 305 -6.46 32.14 -2.14
CA SER A 305 -7.80 32.09 -1.52
C SER A 305 -8.69 33.34 -1.65
N ARG A 306 -8.17 34.50 -2.12
CA ARG A 306 -8.97 35.72 -2.35
C ARG A 306 -9.83 35.69 -3.62
N VAL A 307 -9.45 34.94 -4.66
CA VAL A 307 -10.24 34.80 -5.90
C VAL A 307 -11.38 33.78 -5.73
N ARG A 308 -11.23 32.86 -4.78
CA ARG A 308 -12.21 31.79 -4.47
C ARG A 308 -13.55 32.32 -3.96
N LEU A 309 -13.53 33.42 -3.21
CA LEU A 309 -14.73 34.12 -2.70
C LEU A 309 -15.44 34.95 -3.78
N LEU A 310 -14.71 35.52 -4.74
CA LEU A 310 -15.30 36.33 -5.81
C LEU A 310 -15.94 35.47 -6.92
N LEU A 311 -15.39 34.28 -7.21
CA LEU A 311 -15.96 33.35 -8.19
C LEU A 311 -17.16 32.54 -7.66
N GLN A 312 -17.33 32.40 -6.34
CA GLN A 312 -18.50 31.77 -5.71
C GLN A 312 -19.78 32.62 -5.81
N ASN A 313 -19.66 33.92 -6.09
CA ASN A 313 -20.82 34.83 -6.22
C ASN A 313 -21.43 34.85 -7.63
N PHE A 314 -20.83 34.18 -8.62
CA PHE A 314 -21.31 34.19 -10.01
C PHE A 314 -21.68 32.80 -10.57
N PHE A 315 -21.37 31.71 -9.86
CA PHE A 315 -21.72 30.35 -10.28
C PHE A 315 -22.13 29.51 -9.06
N PRO A 316 -23.12 28.60 -9.21
CA PRO A 316 -23.53 27.71 -8.12
C PRO A 316 -22.32 26.87 -7.65
N PRO A 317 -22.26 26.48 -6.37
CA PRO A 317 -21.08 25.84 -5.81
C PRO A 317 -20.77 24.55 -6.57
N PRO A 318 -19.57 24.40 -7.18
CA PRO A 318 -19.17 23.11 -7.67
C PRO A 318 -19.05 22.16 -6.47
N LYS A 319 -19.63 20.95 -6.62
CA LYS A 319 -19.41 19.82 -5.70
C LYS A 319 -17.92 19.69 -5.39
N PRO A 320 -17.52 19.24 -4.18
CA PRO A 320 -16.14 19.29 -3.71
C PRO A 320 -15.17 18.78 -4.78
N CYS A 321 -14.46 19.70 -5.43
CA CYS A 321 -13.32 19.35 -6.25
C CYS A 321 -12.25 18.82 -5.28
N PRO A 322 -11.72 17.60 -5.49
CA PRO A 322 -10.57 17.15 -4.71
C PRO A 322 -9.49 18.24 -4.81
N GLN A 323 -8.87 18.56 -3.68
CA GLN A 323 -7.64 19.35 -3.66
C GLN A 323 -6.56 18.46 -4.30
N ILE A 324 -6.46 18.52 -5.63
CA ILE A 324 -5.63 17.60 -6.40
C ILE A 324 -4.16 17.90 -6.11
N THR A 325 -3.48 16.83 -5.71
CA THR A 325 -2.05 16.72 -5.40
C THR A 325 -1.42 15.94 -6.56
N LEU A 326 -0.51 16.54 -7.35
CA LEU A 326 0.20 15.84 -8.43
C LEU A 326 1.72 16.08 -8.49
N ARG A 327 2.42 14.93 -8.40
CA ARG A 327 3.47 14.31 -9.26
C ARG A 327 4.67 15.08 -9.79
N VAL A 328 5.85 14.46 -9.63
CA VAL A 328 7.12 14.77 -10.32
C VAL A 328 7.91 13.47 -10.58
N PHE A 329 8.64 13.41 -11.70
CA PHE A 329 9.88 12.62 -11.89
C PHE A 329 11.13 13.48 -11.61
#